data_AF-A0A7Y9WQV4-F1
#
_entry.id   AF-A0A7Y9WQV4-F1
#
_cell.length_a   1.000
_cell.length_b   1.000
_cell.length_c   1.000
_cell.angle_alpha   90.00
_cell.angle_beta   90.00
_cell.angle_gamma   90.00
#
_symmetry.space_group_name_H-M   'P 1'
#
loop_
_entity.id
_entity.type
_entity.pdbx_description
1 polymer ?
#
loop_
_entity_poly.entity_id
_entity_poly.type
_entity_poly.pdbx_seq_one_letter_code
_entity_poly.pdbx_strand_id
1 'polypeptide(L)'
;MNLSSRASYLVACLAACSVTPASADTLTLADSVVYGRVSRMGPKSIQFMNGCMKDSVKEFPVDSIRRIEINGSCLPKPPKPYSAGGALCDKSKLLYRVEFNDSRPPAYASQVEFANARVHFVDPDGLQVHHDNLKKVAAISRQLVCDSAIPAQEKQPPSVCTEPVQWAVNFSYEPVMGNRIFTQGFSFYLVDDDGHPIATGDEISDTVRKSFQIALTWWTSAIYDRKATLSPDARAAIEKMVSHSESGGYVLLTPPQVIQKGCPDGATFVVRYAKKSDAPFRDASDGSIKAARAEVEGRTLLVNGVDYPCWKAEPKKVIALPPDTMSKSECFNLVPVMTHELGHAFGLEGHKDDPNAPSVMDSVIRMEAPYPTAADADSLVTVLTKPIQGMLPGRIDADGRGVRLK
;
A
#
# COMPACT_ATOMS: atom_id res chain seq x y z
N MET A 1 -4.31 63.75 43.80
CA MET A 1 -4.77 63.90 42.40
C MET A 1 -3.86 63.05 41.52
N ASN A 2 -4.27 61.83 41.21
CA ASN A 2 -3.50 60.87 40.41
C ASN A 2 -4.27 60.58 39.11
N LEU A 3 -3.76 61.07 37.99
CA LEU A 3 -4.24 60.68 36.66
C LEU A 3 -3.23 59.69 36.08
N SER A 4 -3.69 58.44 35.99
CA SER A 4 -3.00 57.26 35.51
C SER A 4 -2.71 57.35 34.01
N SER A 5 -1.43 57.25 33.65
CA SER A 5 -0.94 56.95 32.30
C SER A 5 -1.51 55.62 31.81
N ARG A 6 -2.18 55.62 30.64
CA ARG A 6 -2.46 54.42 29.84
C ARG A 6 -1.55 54.47 28.62
N ALA A 7 -0.51 53.64 28.62
CA ALA A 7 0.29 53.37 27.44
C ALA A 7 -0.37 52.23 26.64
N SER A 8 -0.89 52.54 25.47
CA SER A 8 -1.38 51.57 24.49
C SER A 8 -0.20 50.94 23.76
N TYR A 9 0.09 49.67 24.03
CA TYR A 9 0.98 48.86 23.18
C TYR A 9 0.14 48.16 22.11
N LEU A 10 0.21 48.67 20.89
CA LEU A 10 -0.25 47.96 19.69
C LEU A 10 0.86 46.96 19.30
N VAL A 11 0.69 45.69 19.65
CA VAL A 11 1.55 44.60 19.18
C VAL A 11 1.04 44.18 17.79
N ALA A 12 1.73 44.64 16.75
CA ALA A 12 1.52 44.15 15.39
C ALA A 12 2.14 42.75 15.26
N CYS A 13 1.32 41.70 15.36
CA CYS A 13 1.68 40.36 14.95
C CYS A 13 1.81 40.32 13.42
N LEU A 14 3.00 40.63 12.90
CA LEU A 14 3.44 40.18 11.58
C LEU A 14 3.61 38.65 11.65
N ALA A 15 2.50 37.94 11.46
CA ALA A 15 2.54 36.53 11.12
C ALA A 15 3.23 36.43 9.75
N ALA A 16 4.53 36.19 9.77
CA ALA A 16 5.27 35.72 8.62
C ALA A 16 4.68 34.36 8.25
N CYS A 17 3.68 34.37 7.37
CA CYS A 17 3.33 33.20 6.58
C CYS A 17 4.58 32.87 5.78
N SER A 18 5.43 32.00 6.32
CA SER A 18 6.49 31.33 5.59
C SER A 18 5.79 30.51 4.51
N VAL A 19 5.56 31.15 3.37
CA VAL A 19 5.16 30.49 2.13
C VAL A 19 6.31 29.55 1.84
N THR A 20 6.19 28.28 2.23
CA THR A 20 7.15 27.26 1.84
C THR A 20 7.23 27.35 0.32
N PRO A 21 8.39 27.69 -0.25
CA PRO A 21 8.51 27.79 -1.69
C PRO A 21 8.17 26.41 -2.25
N ALA A 22 7.02 26.32 -2.91
CA ALA A 22 6.73 25.20 -3.79
C ALA A 22 7.77 25.21 -4.94
N SER A 23 7.86 24.17 -5.76
CA SER A 23 8.89 24.00 -6.81
C SER A 23 8.24 23.67 -8.16
N ALA A 24 8.78 24.14 -9.30
CA ALA A 24 8.22 23.91 -10.64
C ALA A 24 9.15 23.07 -11.54
N ASP A 25 8.67 21.91 -11.97
CA ASP A 25 9.15 21.08 -13.07
C ASP A 25 8.89 21.74 -14.45
N THR A 26 9.45 21.15 -15.52
CA THR A 26 9.24 21.60 -16.90
C THR A 26 8.79 20.42 -17.77
N LEU A 27 7.72 20.59 -18.53
CA LEU A 27 7.28 19.64 -19.55
C LEU A 27 7.54 20.21 -20.94
N THR A 28 8.33 19.49 -21.73
CA THR A 28 8.53 19.77 -23.15
C THR A 28 7.56 18.90 -23.95
N LEU A 29 6.61 19.55 -24.64
CA LEU A 29 5.66 18.94 -25.55
C LEU A 29 6.23 18.96 -26.98
N ALA A 30 5.46 18.45 -27.94
CA ALA A 30 5.87 18.46 -29.35
C ALA A 30 6.02 19.88 -29.93
N ASP A 31 5.19 20.82 -29.48
CA ASP A 31 5.04 22.17 -30.05
C ASP A 31 5.23 23.30 -29.02
N SER A 32 5.39 22.97 -27.74
CA SER A 32 5.33 23.93 -26.64
C SER A 32 6.10 23.46 -25.41
N VAL A 33 6.34 24.38 -24.48
CA VAL A 33 6.95 24.11 -23.17
C VAL A 33 6.04 24.68 -22.11
N VAL A 34 5.71 23.88 -21.09
CA VAL A 34 4.91 24.31 -19.94
C VAL A 34 5.69 24.14 -18.65
N TYR A 35 5.49 25.08 -17.73
CA TYR A 35 6.17 25.14 -16.44
C TYR A 35 5.16 24.95 -15.31
N GLY A 36 5.51 24.13 -14.32
CA GLY A 36 4.56 23.75 -13.27
C GLY A 36 5.00 22.52 -12.52
N ARG A 37 4.15 21.88 -11.72
CA ARG A 37 4.54 20.69 -10.92
C ARG A 37 3.91 19.42 -11.48
N VAL A 38 4.71 18.40 -11.74
CA VAL A 38 4.14 17.07 -12.01
C VAL A 38 3.64 16.49 -10.69
N SER A 39 2.33 16.28 -10.58
CA SER A 39 1.72 15.68 -9.39
C SER A 39 1.60 14.17 -9.52
N ARG A 40 1.30 13.68 -10.73
CA ARG A 40 1.14 12.26 -11.04
C ARG A 40 1.49 12.00 -12.51
N MET A 41 2.18 10.90 -12.77
CA MET A 41 2.36 10.35 -14.12
C MET A 41 1.83 8.93 -14.11
N GLY A 42 0.80 8.68 -14.91
CA GLY A 42 0.25 7.34 -15.15
C GLY A 42 0.58 6.85 -16.56
N PRO A 43 0.04 5.69 -16.96
CA PRO A 43 0.36 5.07 -18.25
C PRO A 43 -0.19 5.86 -19.46
N LYS A 44 -1.26 6.64 -19.28
CA LYS A 44 -1.94 7.37 -20.38
C LYS A 44 -1.74 8.88 -20.32
N SER A 45 -1.54 9.43 -19.13
CA SER A 45 -1.52 10.88 -18.93
C SER A 45 -0.67 11.31 -17.75
N ILE A 46 -0.31 12.59 -17.77
CA ILE A 46 0.39 13.29 -16.71
C ILE A 46 -0.52 14.38 -16.16
N GLN A 47 -0.75 14.33 -14.85
CA GLN A 47 -1.37 15.42 -14.12
C GLN A 47 -0.30 16.44 -13.75
N PHE A 48 -0.51 17.67 -14.22
CA PHE A 48 0.44 18.75 -14.15
C PHE A 48 -0.24 19.99 -13.58
N MET A 49 0.21 20.42 -12.42
CA MET A 49 -0.26 21.65 -11.79
C MET A 49 0.40 22.82 -12.51
N ASN A 50 -0.39 23.74 -13.07
CA ASN A 50 0.14 24.91 -13.75
C ASN A 50 0.86 25.83 -12.76
N GLY A 51 2.14 26.13 -13.01
CA GLY A 51 3.00 26.75 -11.99
C GLY A 51 3.10 25.90 -10.71
N CYS A 52 3.22 26.56 -9.56
CA CYS A 52 3.33 25.90 -8.27
C CYS A 52 2.05 25.96 -7.43
N MET A 53 0.90 26.26 -8.07
CA MET A 53 -0.39 26.44 -7.41
C MET A 53 -1.22 25.15 -7.44
N LYS A 54 -1.83 24.80 -6.30
CA LYS A 54 -2.55 23.52 -6.14
C LYS A 54 -3.87 23.43 -6.89
N ASP A 55 -4.48 24.58 -7.22
CA ASP A 55 -5.87 24.61 -7.66
C ASP A 55 -6.03 24.55 -9.19
N SER A 56 -4.94 24.37 -9.94
CA SER A 56 -4.95 24.34 -11.40
C SER A 56 -4.24 23.10 -11.96
N VAL A 57 -4.85 21.92 -11.80
CA VAL A 57 -4.37 20.68 -12.39
C VAL A 57 -4.83 20.58 -13.84
N LYS A 58 -3.90 20.40 -14.77
CA LYS A 58 -4.14 20.04 -16.17
C LYS A 58 -3.67 18.62 -16.43
N GLU A 59 -4.27 17.97 -17.42
CA GLU A 59 -3.91 16.62 -17.83
C GLU A 59 -3.33 16.66 -19.24
N PHE A 60 -2.16 16.04 -19.42
CA PHE A 60 -1.47 15.95 -20.70
C PHE A 60 -1.33 14.47 -21.10
N PRO A 61 -1.69 14.07 -22.33
CA PRO A 61 -1.44 12.71 -22.81
C PRO A 61 0.06 12.38 -22.77
N VAL A 62 0.44 11.19 -22.29
CA VAL A 62 1.85 10.79 -22.19
C VAL A 62 2.56 10.84 -23.55
N ASP A 63 1.86 10.50 -24.63
CA ASP A 63 2.42 10.50 -25.99
C ASP A 63 2.76 11.90 -26.53
N SER A 64 2.18 12.97 -25.98
CA SER A 64 2.50 14.34 -26.39
C SER A 64 3.75 14.90 -25.70
N ILE A 65 4.25 14.20 -24.67
CA ILE A 65 5.34 14.65 -23.81
C ILE A 65 6.65 14.05 -24.31
N ARG A 66 7.61 14.92 -24.61
CA ARG A 66 8.95 14.53 -25.10
C ARG A 66 9.94 14.41 -23.95
N ARG A 67 9.89 15.35 -23.02
CA ARG A 67 10.81 15.44 -21.88
C ARG A 67 10.12 16.06 -20.67
N ILE A 68 10.48 15.56 -19.50
CA ILE A 68 10.12 16.07 -18.19
C ILE A 68 11.43 16.41 -17.49
N GLU A 69 11.62 17.67 -17.11
CA GLU A 69 12.73 18.06 -16.22
C GLU A 69 12.18 18.26 -14.82
N ILE A 70 12.66 17.44 -13.88
CA ILE A 70 12.21 17.46 -12.49
C ILE A 70 13.09 18.46 -11.74
N ASN A 71 12.47 19.50 -11.18
CA ASN A 71 13.18 20.61 -10.58
C ASN A 71 12.82 20.78 -9.10
N GLY A 72 13.82 21.20 -8.33
CA GLY A 72 13.67 21.56 -6.92
C GLY A 72 13.29 23.02 -6.66
N SER A 73 13.08 23.85 -7.70
CA SER A 73 12.82 25.31 -7.59
C SER A 73 11.65 25.76 -8.48
N CYS A 74 10.86 26.78 -8.10
CA CYS A 74 9.84 27.39 -8.99
C CYS A 74 10.42 28.34 -10.04
N LEU A 75 11.74 28.45 -10.17
CA LEU A 75 12.33 29.25 -11.24
C LEU A 75 12.31 28.43 -12.53
N PRO A 76 11.70 28.93 -13.62
CA PRO A 76 11.77 28.26 -14.90
C PRO A 76 13.24 28.14 -15.29
N LYS A 77 13.70 26.92 -15.51
CA LYS A 77 14.99 26.71 -16.15
C LYS A 77 14.81 26.83 -17.65
N PRO A 78 15.79 27.40 -18.37
CA PRO A 78 15.77 27.36 -19.83
C PRO A 78 15.62 25.90 -20.26
N PRO A 79 14.63 25.57 -21.12
CA PRO A 79 14.46 24.21 -21.58
C PRO A 79 15.74 23.78 -22.29
N LYS A 80 16.29 22.64 -21.89
CA LYS A 80 17.39 22.04 -22.64
C LYS A 80 16.83 21.57 -23.98
N PRO A 81 17.49 21.88 -25.11
CA PRO A 81 17.04 21.39 -26.41
C PRO A 81 16.95 19.86 -26.35
N TYR A 82 15.75 19.37 -26.63
CA TYR A 82 15.49 17.95 -26.71
C TYR A 82 15.96 17.45 -28.08
N SER A 83 17.01 16.62 -28.08
CA SER A 83 17.32 15.81 -29.24
C SER A 83 16.55 14.50 -29.11
N ALA A 84 15.67 14.22 -30.08
CA ALA A 84 15.10 12.89 -30.28
C ALA A 84 16.16 11.85 -30.69
N GLY A 85 17.43 12.27 -30.80
CA GLY A 85 18.57 11.49 -31.26
C GLY A 85 18.54 10.05 -30.80
N GLY A 86 18.65 9.17 -31.79
CA GLY A 86 18.93 7.76 -31.64
C GLY A 86 20.00 7.41 -32.68
N ALA A 87 20.93 6.53 -32.32
CA ALA A 87 21.81 5.96 -33.33
C ALA A 87 20.94 5.17 -34.33
N LEU A 88 21.25 5.28 -35.63
CA LEU A 88 20.66 4.40 -36.63
C LEU A 88 21.17 2.99 -36.34
N CYS A 89 20.26 2.07 -36.01
CA CYS A 89 20.57 0.67 -35.74
C CYS A 89 19.40 -0.21 -36.18
N ASP A 90 19.71 -1.47 -36.49
CA ASP A 90 18.73 -2.42 -37.02
C ASP A 90 17.66 -2.80 -36.00
N LYS A 91 17.97 -2.69 -34.70
CA LYS A 91 17.06 -2.99 -33.59
C LYS A 91 17.07 -1.86 -32.57
N SER A 92 15.98 -1.10 -32.56
CA SER A 92 15.78 0.00 -31.63
C SER A 92 14.42 -0.10 -30.95
N LYS A 93 14.35 0.34 -29.70
CA LYS A 93 13.12 0.39 -28.90
C LYS A 93 12.86 1.83 -28.46
N LEU A 94 11.60 2.20 -28.43
CA LEU A 94 11.18 3.48 -27.86
C LEU A 94 11.05 3.32 -26.35
N LEU A 95 12.00 3.88 -25.60
CA LEU A 95 12.11 3.73 -24.15
C LEU A 95 12.11 5.09 -23.45
N TYR A 96 11.85 5.10 -22.15
CA TYR A 96 12.15 6.22 -21.28
C TYR A 96 13.60 6.15 -20.83
N ARG A 97 14.33 7.25 -20.96
CA ARG A 97 15.63 7.46 -20.34
C ARG A 97 15.43 8.31 -19.10
N VAL A 98 15.73 7.73 -17.93
CA VAL A 98 15.66 8.36 -16.61
C VAL A 98 17.05 8.85 -16.23
N GLU A 99 17.24 10.16 -16.23
CA GLU A 99 18.48 10.81 -15.80
C GLU A 99 18.40 11.13 -14.31
N PHE A 100 19.51 10.95 -13.59
CA PHE A 100 19.58 11.16 -12.15
C PHE A 100 20.53 12.28 -11.74
N ASN A 101 20.27 12.89 -10.58
CA ASN A 101 21.05 13.99 -10.02
C ASN A 101 22.35 13.52 -9.34
N ASP A 102 22.47 12.22 -9.01
CA ASP A 102 23.52 11.63 -8.16
C ASP A 102 24.67 10.96 -8.93
N SER A 103 25.06 11.53 -10.07
CA SER A 103 26.20 11.09 -10.94
C SER A 103 26.13 9.66 -11.47
N ARG A 104 25.11 8.87 -11.13
CA ARG A 104 24.94 7.51 -11.65
C ARG A 104 24.51 7.51 -13.13
N PRO A 105 24.76 6.40 -13.85
CA PRO A 105 24.30 6.23 -15.22
C PRO A 105 22.78 6.38 -15.34
N PRO A 106 22.27 6.83 -16.50
CA PRO A 106 20.82 6.88 -16.74
C PRO A 106 20.23 5.47 -16.79
N ALA A 107 19.04 5.31 -16.22
CA ALA A 107 18.27 4.08 -16.39
C ALA A 107 17.42 4.15 -17.67
N TYR A 108 17.19 3.01 -18.30
CA TYR A 108 16.27 2.87 -19.42
C TYR A 108 15.06 2.05 -18.97
N ALA A 109 13.87 2.50 -19.33
CA ALA A 109 12.63 1.90 -18.85
C ALA A 109 11.59 1.81 -19.95
N SER A 110 10.80 0.73 -19.95
CA SER A 110 9.64 0.57 -20.83
C SER A 110 8.45 1.42 -20.37
N GLN A 111 8.35 1.65 -19.06
CA GLN A 111 7.29 2.44 -18.42
C GLN A 111 7.86 3.25 -17.25
N VAL A 112 7.34 4.46 -17.03
CA VAL A 112 7.66 5.29 -15.88
C VAL A 112 6.38 5.88 -15.28
N GLU A 113 6.25 5.85 -13.96
CA GLU A 113 5.12 6.39 -13.21
C GLU A 113 5.59 7.21 -12.00
N PHE A 114 4.79 8.20 -11.60
CA PHE A 114 5.01 8.97 -10.39
C PHE A 114 3.83 8.89 -9.45
N ALA A 115 4.11 8.57 -8.19
CA ALA A 115 3.15 8.67 -7.11
C ALA A 115 3.89 9.01 -5.81
N ASN A 116 3.31 9.87 -4.97
CA ASN A 116 3.78 10.08 -3.59
C ASN A 116 5.28 10.41 -3.46
N ALA A 117 5.81 11.29 -4.32
CA ALA A 117 7.23 11.66 -4.39
C ALA A 117 8.20 10.48 -4.67
N ARG A 118 7.67 9.36 -5.18
CA ARG A 118 8.41 8.24 -5.71
C ARG A 118 8.33 8.23 -7.23
N VAL A 119 9.39 7.70 -7.85
CA VAL A 119 9.41 7.29 -9.25
C VAL A 119 9.39 5.77 -9.28
N HIS A 120 8.55 5.22 -10.14
CA HIS A 120 8.49 3.82 -10.47
C HIS A 120 8.89 3.67 -11.92
N PHE A 121 9.83 2.80 -12.23
CA PHE A 121 10.22 2.54 -13.61
C PHE A 121 10.42 1.06 -13.86
N VAL A 122 9.87 0.58 -14.96
CA VAL A 122 9.87 -0.84 -15.35
C VAL A 122 11.01 -1.06 -16.34
N ASP A 123 11.80 -2.10 -16.13
CA ASP A 123 12.91 -2.45 -17.01
C ASP A 123 12.46 -2.61 -18.49
N PRO A 124 13.39 -2.47 -19.46
CA PRO A 124 13.06 -2.60 -20.88
C PRO A 124 12.49 -3.97 -21.27
N ASP A 125 12.74 -5.01 -20.48
CA ASP A 125 12.18 -6.36 -20.66
C ASP A 125 10.81 -6.56 -20.00
N GLY A 126 10.36 -5.62 -19.17
CA GLY A 126 9.09 -5.70 -18.47
C GLY A 126 9.08 -6.62 -17.24
N LEU A 127 10.25 -7.08 -16.76
CA LEU A 127 10.31 -8.12 -15.71
C LEU A 127 10.55 -7.56 -14.30
N GLN A 128 11.19 -6.41 -14.18
CA GLN A 128 11.49 -5.76 -12.89
C GLN A 128 10.90 -4.36 -12.85
N VAL A 129 10.47 -3.95 -11.66
CA VAL A 129 10.11 -2.57 -11.35
C VAL A 129 11.05 -2.03 -10.29
N HIS A 130 11.50 -0.80 -10.50
CA HIS A 130 12.40 -0.08 -9.62
C HIS A 130 11.69 1.09 -8.98
N HIS A 131 11.97 1.30 -7.70
CA HIS A 131 11.37 2.32 -6.86
C HIS A 131 12.49 3.21 -6.30
N ASP A 132 12.40 4.50 -6.60
CA ASP A 132 13.35 5.48 -6.06
C ASP A 132 12.67 6.79 -5.69
N ASN A 133 13.38 7.66 -4.99
CA ASN A 133 12.91 8.98 -4.64
C ASN A 133 12.91 9.88 -5.88
N LEU A 134 11.77 10.50 -6.18
CA LEU A 134 11.62 11.40 -7.32
C LEU A 134 12.63 12.57 -7.27
N LYS A 135 13.06 13.00 -6.07
CA LYS A 135 14.08 14.06 -5.90
C LYS A 135 15.45 13.70 -6.49
N LYS A 136 15.75 12.40 -6.66
CA LYS A 136 16.99 11.95 -7.31
C LYS A 136 16.88 11.97 -8.83
N VAL A 137 15.69 12.10 -9.40
CA VAL A 137 15.50 12.18 -10.85
C VAL A 137 15.78 13.61 -11.30
N ALA A 138 16.65 13.75 -12.29
CA ALA A 138 16.95 15.02 -12.95
C ALA A 138 15.97 15.26 -14.10
N ALA A 139 15.76 14.25 -14.94
CA ALA A 139 14.89 14.34 -16.10
C ALA A 139 14.46 12.96 -16.59
N ILE A 140 13.34 12.93 -17.30
CA ILE A 140 12.83 11.76 -18.00
C ILE A 140 12.53 12.17 -19.43
N SER A 141 13.05 11.42 -20.39
CA SER A 141 12.84 11.69 -21.82
C SER A 141 12.53 10.40 -22.57
N ARG A 142 11.65 10.48 -23.57
CA ARG A 142 11.26 9.32 -24.38
C ARG A 142 12.12 9.26 -25.64
N GLN A 143 13.01 8.27 -25.76
CA GLN A 143 14.00 8.20 -26.84
C GLN A 143 13.99 6.86 -27.56
N LEU A 144 14.40 6.86 -28.83
CA LEU A 144 14.66 5.64 -29.58
C LEU A 144 16.08 5.16 -29.22
N VAL A 145 16.17 4.01 -28.56
CA VAL A 145 17.43 3.46 -28.00
C VAL A 145 17.75 2.15 -28.69
N CYS A 146 18.98 2.00 -29.16
CA CYS A 146 19.47 0.73 -29.72
C CYS A 146 19.62 -0.31 -28.63
N ASP A 147 19.28 -1.57 -28.91
CA ASP A 147 19.42 -2.66 -27.92
C ASP A 147 20.87 -2.79 -27.40
N SER A 148 21.87 -2.51 -28.25
CA SER A 148 23.29 -2.52 -27.89
C SER A 148 23.72 -1.38 -26.95
N ALA A 149 22.93 -0.32 -26.86
CA ALA A 149 23.18 0.83 -25.98
C ALA A 149 22.47 0.71 -24.63
N ILE A 150 21.58 -0.28 -24.47
CA ILE A 150 20.94 -0.60 -23.20
C ILE A 150 21.98 -1.38 -22.37
N PRO A 151 22.45 -0.86 -21.23
CA PRO A 151 23.39 -1.58 -20.38
C PRO A 151 22.79 -2.93 -19.99
N ALA A 152 23.58 -4.00 -20.08
CA ALA A 152 23.17 -5.29 -19.55
C ALA A 152 22.91 -5.14 -18.05
N GLN A 153 21.67 -5.39 -17.60
CA GLN A 153 21.15 -5.22 -16.23
C GLN A 153 22.19 -4.69 -15.24
N GLU A 154 22.39 -3.37 -15.27
CA GLU A 154 23.32 -2.75 -14.35
C GLU A 154 22.75 -2.92 -12.93
N LYS A 155 23.57 -3.40 -12.00
CA LYS A 155 23.16 -3.51 -10.59
C LYS A 155 22.75 -2.12 -10.12
N GLN A 156 21.45 -1.95 -9.89
CA GLN A 156 20.93 -0.70 -9.37
C GLN A 156 21.63 -0.39 -8.03
N PRO A 157 21.87 0.90 -7.72
CA PRO A 157 22.44 1.28 -6.43
C PRO A 157 21.62 0.70 -5.27
N PRO A 158 22.23 0.35 -4.12
CA PRO A 158 21.51 -0.23 -2.98
C PRO A 158 20.33 0.61 -2.46
N SER A 159 20.31 1.91 -2.79
CA SER A 159 19.21 2.81 -2.42
C SER A 159 17.96 2.68 -3.29
N VAL A 160 18.05 1.99 -4.43
CA VAL A 160 16.92 1.71 -5.32
C VAL A 160 16.31 0.38 -4.90
N CYS A 161 15.04 0.41 -4.51
CA CYS A 161 14.34 -0.83 -4.23
C CYS A 161 13.87 -1.46 -5.55
N THR A 162 14.07 -2.76 -5.72
CA THR A 162 13.74 -3.50 -6.94
C THR A 162 12.84 -4.69 -6.57
N GLU A 163 11.77 -4.89 -7.32
CA GLU A 163 10.88 -6.05 -7.18
C GLU A 163 10.44 -6.58 -8.56
N PRO A 164 10.12 -7.87 -8.70
CA PRO A 164 9.60 -8.40 -9.96
C PRO A 164 8.23 -7.79 -10.28
N VAL A 165 7.93 -7.61 -11.57
CA VAL A 165 6.61 -7.22 -12.03
C VAL A 165 5.60 -8.32 -11.69
N GLN A 166 4.51 -7.92 -11.05
CA GLN A 166 3.43 -8.82 -10.64
C GLN A 166 2.14 -8.40 -11.35
N TRP A 167 1.41 -9.39 -11.86
CA TRP A 167 0.18 -9.18 -12.60
C TRP A 167 -1.02 -9.54 -11.74
N ALA A 168 -2.05 -8.69 -11.76
CA ALA A 168 -3.28 -8.89 -11.03
C ALA A 168 -4.46 -8.37 -11.87
N VAL A 169 -5.48 -9.22 -12.04
CA VAL A 169 -6.52 -9.05 -13.09
C VAL A 169 -7.72 -8.22 -12.59
N ASN A 170 -7.91 -8.10 -11.27
CA ASN A 170 -8.98 -7.30 -10.66
C ASN A 170 -8.46 -6.58 -9.41
N PHE A 171 -7.36 -5.84 -9.57
CA PHE A 171 -6.67 -5.19 -8.47
C PHE A 171 -6.82 -3.68 -8.58
N SER A 172 -7.31 -3.05 -7.51
CA SER A 172 -7.38 -1.60 -7.40
C SER A 172 -7.19 -1.16 -5.96
N TYR A 173 -6.38 -0.12 -5.75
CA TYR A 173 -6.28 0.57 -4.46
C TYR A 173 -7.45 1.53 -4.21
N GLU A 174 -8.42 1.59 -5.12
CA GLU A 174 -9.63 2.35 -4.92
C GLU A 174 -10.38 1.80 -3.70
N PRO A 175 -10.76 2.66 -2.75
CA PRO A 175 -11.54 2.24 -1.60
C PRO A 175 -12.92 1.78 -2.04
N VAL A 176 -13.43 0.73 -1.38
CA VAL A 176 -14.75 0.17 -1.68
C VAL A 176 -15.85 1.09 -1.12
N MET A 177 -15.59 1.80 -0.02
CA MET A 177 -16.56 2.66 0.65
C MET A 177 -15.87 3.93 1.19
N GLY A 178 -16.48 4.61 2.19
CA GLY A 178 -15.84 5.75 2.87
C GLY A 178 -14.50 5.39 3.52
N ASN A 179 -14.33 4.13 3.92
CA ASN A 179 -13.10 3.60 4.48
C ASN A 179 -12.01 3.39 3.41
N ARG A 180 -10.85 4.01 3.62
CA ARG A 180 -9.69 4.00 2.70
C ARG A 180 -8.70 2.86 2.92
N ILE A 181 -9.02 1.94 3.82
CA ILE A 181 -8.22 0.75 4.12
C ILE A 181 -8.77 -0.45 3.36
N PHE A 182 -10.10 -0.61 3.29
CA PHE A 182 -10.73 -1.71 2.56
C PHE A 182 -10.88 -1.40 1.07
N THR A 183 -10.06 -2.06 0.24
CA THR A 183 -9.92 -1.82 -1.20
C THR A 183 -10.26 -3.07 -2.02
N GLN A 184 -10.28 -2.96 -3.35
CA GLN A 184 -10.43 -4.12 -4.26
C GLN A 184 -9.12 -4.92 -4.44
N GLY A 185 -7.98 -4.35 -4.04
CA GLY A 185 -6.68 -4.98 -4.08
C GLY A 185 -5.82 -4.55 -2.90
N PHE A 186 -5.17 -5.52 -2.26
CA PHE A 186 -4.31 -5.33 -1.10
C PHE A 186 -2.88 -5.71 -1.44
N SER A 187 -1.93 -4.90 -0.99
CA SER A 187 -0.51 -5.21 -1.10
C SER A 187 0.13 -5.18 0.28
N PHE A 188 1.07 -6.08 0.55
CA PHE A 188 1.82 -6.05 1.79
C PHE A 188 3.31 -6.22 1.58
N TYR A 189 4.10 -5.58 2.45
CA TYR A 189 5.55 -5.77 2.54
C TYR A 189 5.83 -6.61 3.79
N LEU A 190 6.54 -7.73 3.61
CA LEU A 190 6.84 -8.66 4.69
C LEU A 190 8.29 -8.49 5.15
N VAL A 191 8.48 -8.31 6.46
CA VAL A 191 9.81 -8.16 7.06
C VAL A 191 9.97 -9.02 8.31
N ASP A 192 11.21 -9.30 8.68
CA ASP A 192 11.57 -9.85 9.99
C ASP A 192 11.67 -8.77 11.09
N ASP A 193 12.10 -9.16 12.29
CA ASP A 193 12.28 -8.24 13.44
C ASP A 193 13.21 -7.08 13.14
N ASP A 194 14.29 -7.35 12.37
CA ASP A 194 15.32 -6.37 12.04
C ASP A 194 14.89 -5.47 10.87
N GLY A 195 13.69 -5.69 10.32
CA GLY A 195 13.16 -4.96 9.18
C GLY A 195 13.70 -5.43 7.83
N HIS A 196 14.38 -6.58 7.77
CA HIS A 196 14.85 -7.14 6.51
C HIS A 196 13.67 -7.75 5.75
N PRO A 197 13.58 -7.52 4.42
CA PRO A 197 12.55 -8.15 3.60
C PRO A 197 12.63 -9.67 3.64
N ILE A 198 11.49 -10.32 3.86
CA ILE A 198 11.34 -11.75 3.61
C ILE A 198 10.94 -11.91 2.14
N ALA A 199 11.72 -12.70 1.40
CA ALA A 199 11.55 -12.86 -0.05
C ALA A 199 10.19 -13.44 -0.44
N THR A 200 9.64 -12.98 -1.56
CA THR A 200 8.44 -13.57 -2.17
C THR A 200 8.73 -15.01 -2.58
N GLY A 201 7.84 -15.93 -2.18
CA GLY A 201 7.97 -17.37 -2.46
C GLY A 201 8.69 -18.15 -1.36
N ASP A 202 9.18 -17.49 -0.31
CA ASP A 202 9.52 -18.17 0.95
C ASP A 202 8.27 -18.83 1.56
N GLU A 203 8.43 -19.93 2.29
CA GLU A 203 7.32 -20.67 2.90
C GLU A 203 6.45 -19.77 3.81
N ILE A 204 7.08 -18.89 4.59
CA ILE A 204 6.32 -17.97 5.46
C ILE A 204 5.65 -16.87 4.64
N SER A 205 6.31 -16.39 3.58
CA SER A 205 5.75 -15.42 2.64
C SER A 205 4.46 -15.96 2.01
N ASP A 206 4.49 -17.21 1.53
CA ASP A 206 3.33 -17.86 0.94
C ASP A 206 2.24 -18.12 1.96
N THR A 207 2.59 -18.50 3.19
CA THR A 207 1.65 -18.73 4.28
C THR A 207 0.93 -17.43 4.67
N VAL A 208 1.67 -16.34 4.88
CA VAL A 208 1.09 -15.02 5.20
C VAL A 208 0.19 -14.55 4.06
N ARG A 209 0.67 -14.60 2.81
CA ARG A 209 -0.11 -14.17 1.63
C ARG A 209 -1.42 -14.95 1.50
N LYS A 210 -1.36 -16.29 1.62
CA LYS A 210 -2.54 -17.16 1.52
C LYS A 210 -3.52 -16.88 2.67
N SER A 211 -3.03 -16.73 3.89
CA SER A 211 -3.88 -16.41 5.05
C SER A 211 -4.57 -15.06 4.91
N PHE A 212 -3.86 -14.04 4.44
CA PHE A 212 -4.42 -12.71 4.15
C PHE A 212 -5.52 -12.81 3.08
N GLN A 213 -5.26 -13.53 1.98
CA GLN A 213 -6.22 -13.73 0.90
C GLN A 213 -7.48 -14.46 1.36
N ILE A 214 -7.34 -15.53 2.15
CA ILE A 214 -8.49 -16.30 2.66
C ILE A 214 -9.28 -15.44 3.67
N ALA A 215 -8.59 -14.72 4.56
CA ALA A 215 -9.22 -13.82 5.53
C ALA A 215 -10.07 -12.74 4.86
N LEU A 216 -9.54 -12.07 3.81
CA LEU A 216 -10.31 -11.13 3.01
C LEU A 216 -11.50 -11.79 2.31
N THR A 217 -11.32 -13.01 1.83
CA THR A 217 -12.42 -13.79 1.22
C THR A 217 -13.55 -14.03 2.21
N TRP A 218 -13.22 -14.39 3.46
CA TRP A 218 -14.21 -14.57 4.52
C TRP A 218 -14.94 -13.28 4.87
N TRP A 219 -14.22 -12.16 5.01
CA TRP A 219 -14.84 -10.85 5.23
C TRP A 219 -15.75 -10.43 4.07
N THR A 220 -15.28 -10.54 2.83
CA THR A 220 -16.07 -10.19 1.65
C THR A 220 -17.31 -11.08 1.51
N SER A 221 -17.18 -12.39 1.76
CA SER A 221 -18.32 -13.32 1.75
C SER A 221 -19.35 -12.94 2.82
N ALA A 222 -18.90 -12.69 4.05
CA ALA A 222 -19.78 -12.34 5.15
C ALA A 222 -20.50 -11.00 4.88
N ILE A 223 -19.85 -10.01 4.26
CA ILE A 223 -20.50 -8.76 3.84
C ILE A 223 -21.48 -9.00 2.69
N TYR A 224 -21.12 -9.82 1.70
CA TYR A 224 -21.97 -10.14 0.55
C TYR A 224 -23.29 -10.80 0.98
N ASP A 225 -23.26 -11.72 1.95
CA ASP A 225 -24.46 -12.34 2.50
C ASP A 225 -25.41 -11.32 3.16
N ARG A 226 -24.88 -10.15 3.54
CA ARG A 226 -25.62 -9.03 4.12
C ARG A 226 -26.05 -7.98 3.09
N LYS A 227 -25.81 -8.19 1.79
CA LYS A 227 -26.01 -7.17 0.74
C LYS A 227 -27.37 -6.49 0.72
N ALA A 228 -28.43 -7.21 1.10
CA ALA A 228 -29.79 -6.68 1.19
C ALA A 228 -29.96 -5.59 2.26
N THR A 229 -29.12 -5.62 3.31
CA THR A 229 -29.13 -4.66 4.43
C THR A 229 -28.16 -3.49 4.23
N LEU A 230 -27.26 -3.59 3.25
CA LEU A 230 -26.28 -2.53 2.95
C LEU A 230 -26.96 -1.29 2.37
N SER A 231 -26.35 -0.12 2.62
CA SER A 231 -26.70 1.11 1.91
C SER A 231 -26.50 0.96 0.39
N PRO A 232 -27.15 1.78 -0.45
CA PRO A 232 -27.00 1.70 -1.90
C PRO A 232 -25.55 1.73 -2.38
N ASP A 233 -24.73 2.64 -1.83
CA ASP A 233 -23.32 2.78 -2.21
C ASP A 233 -22.49 1.56 -1.80
N ALA A 234 -22.68 1.07 -0.57
CA ALA A 234 -21.99 -0.11 -0.06
C ALA A 234 -22.37 -1.37 -0.86
N ARG A 235 -23.65 -1.51 -1.22
CA ARG A 235 -24.14 -2.58 -2.08
C ARG A 235 -23.52 -2.50 -3.47
N ALA A 236 -23.55 -1.34 -4.10
CA ALA A 236 -22.96 -1.14 -5.43
C ALA A 236 -21.46 -1.49 -5.43
N ALA A 237 -20.74 -1.14 -4.37
CA ALA A 237 -19.33 -1.43 -4.26
C ALA A 237 -19.02 -2.93 -4.11
N ILE A 238 -19.83 -3.66 -3.33
CA ILE A 238 -19.72 -5.12 -3.21
C ILE A 238 -20.15 -5.82 -4.51
N GLU A 239 -21.18 -5.33 -5.19
CA GLU A 239 -21.63 -5.88 -6.49
C GLU A 239 -20.55 -5.71 -7.59
N LYS A 240 -19.63 -4.74 -7.49
CA LYS A 240 -18.45 -4.68 -8.39
C LYS A 240 -17.50 -5.88 -8.23
N MET A 241 -17.56 -6.58 -7.10
CA MET A 241 -16.79 -7.81 -6.86
C MET A 241 -17.54 -9.05 -7.33
N VAL A 242 -18.76 -8.91 -7.87
CA VAL A 242 -19.63 -10.01 -8.24
C VAL A 242 -19.75 -10.08 -9.76
N SER A 243 -19.46 -11.24 -10.32
CA SER A 243 -19.68 -11.54 -11.74
C SER A 243 -20.88 -12.45 -11.89
N HIS A 244 -21.75 -12.12 -12.83
CA HIS A 244 -22.92 -12.93 -13.17
C HIS A 244 -22.70 -13.60 -14.51
N SER A 245 -23.03 -14.88 -14.61
CA SER A 245 -23.12 -15.53 -15.92
C SER A 245 -24.26 -14.91 -16.74
N GLU A 246 -24.07 -14.73 -18.04
CA GLU A 246 -25.12 -14.22 -18.95
C GLU A 246 -26.40 -15.06 -18.92
N SER A 247 -26.27 -16.38 -18.73
CA SER A 247 -27.38 -17.32 -18.63
C SER A 247 -28.05 -17.37 -17.24
N GLY A 248 -27.58 -16.59 -16.26
CA GLY A 248 -28.09 -16.57 -14.89
C GLY A 248 -27.80 -17.83 -14.05
N GLY A 249 -27.02 -18.79 -14.57
CA GLY A 249 -26.75 -20.06 -13.91
C GLY A 249 -25.72 -20.03 -12.77
N TYR A 250 -24.86 -19.01 -12.69
CA TYR A 250 -23.94 -18.85 -11.56
C TYR A 250 -23.63 -17.38 -11.23
N VAL A 251 -23.29 -17.18 -9.96
CA VAL A 251 -22.78 -15.92 -9.40
C VAL A 251 -21.40 -16.20 -8.82
N LEU A 252 -20.40 -15.45 -9.27
CA LEU A 252 -19.03 -15.56 -8.79
C LEU A 252 -18.64 -14.32 -8.00
N LEU A 253 -18.43 -14.49 -6.69
CA LEU A 253 -17.82 -13.45 -5.86
C LEU A 253 -16.30 -13.54 -6.00
N THR A 254 -15.69 -12.46 -6.49
CA THR A 254 -14.24 -12.32 -6.65
C THR A 254 -13.70 -11.47 -5.50
N PRO A 255 -13.17 -12.08 -4.43
CA PRO A 255 -12.66 -11.33 -3.29
C PRO A 255 -11.45 -10.48 -3.70
N PRO A 256 -11.11 -9.44 -2.91
CA PRO A 256 -9.94 -8.61 -3.17
C PRO A 256 -8.65 -9.43 -3.31
N GLN A 257 -7.81 -9.07 -4.28
CA GLN A 257 -6.56 -9.79 -4.54
C GLN A 257 -5.44 -9.31 -3.61
N VAL A 258 -4.62 -10.25 -3.10
CA VAL A 258 -3.47 -9.94 -2.24
C VAL A 258 -2.15 -10.18 -2.95
N ILE A 259 -1.27 -9.17 -2.91
CA ILE A 259 0.06 -9.22 -3.52
C ILE A 259 1.13 -8.91 -2.47
N GLN A 260 2.17 -9.75 -2.38
CA GLN A 260 3.36 -9.40 -1.60
C GLN A 260 4.29 -8.54 -2.44
N LYS A 261 4.66 -7.39 -1.90
CA LYS A 261 5.64 -6.47 -2.46
C LYS A 261 7.04 -6.79 -1.94
N GLY A 262 8.03 -6.64 -2.81
CA GLY A 262 9.45 -6.63 -2.44
C GLY A 262 9.91 -5.25 -1.97
N CYS A 263 9.11 -4.21 -2.21
CA CYS A 263 9.39 -2.83 -1.79
C CYS A 263 8.29 -2.26 -0.87
N PRO A 264 8.67 -1.51 0.19
CA PRO A 264 7.69 -0.96 1.14
C PRO A 264 6.81 0.14 0.54
N ASP A 265 7.31 0.91 -0.43
CA ASP A 265 6.65 2.12 -0.93
C ASP A 265 5.33 1.89 -1.68
N GLY A 266 5.14 0.67 -2.19
CA GLY A 266 3.93 0.26 -2.89
C GLY A 266 2.99 -0.61 -2.07
N ALA A 267 3.31 -0.85 -0.80
CA ALA A 267 2.55 -1.73 0.06
C ALA A 267 1.44 -0.98 0.81
N THR A 268 0.22 -1.50 0.81
CA THR A 268 -0.86 -0.98 1.66
C THR A 268 -0.74 -1.45 3.10
N PHE A 269 -0.01 -2.55 3.34
CA PHE A 269 0.26 -3.10 4.66
C PHE A 269 1.75 -3.40 4.87
N VAL A 270 2.21 -3.35 6.11
CA VAL A 270 3.49 -3.95 6.53
C VAL A 270 3.18 -5.10 7.47
N VAL A 271 3.64 -6.30 7.14
CA VAL A 271 3.56 -7.44 8.04
C VAL A 271 4.96 -7.68 8.61
N ARG A 272 5.08 -7.67 9.93
CA ARG A 272 6.32 -8.03 10.62
C ARG A 272 6.17 -9.43 11.18
N TYR A 273 7.03 -10.33 10.76
CA TYR A 273 7.08 -11.70 11.25
C TYR A 273 8.17 -11.81 12.30
N ALA A 274 7.76 -11.96 13.56
CA ALA A 274 8.70 -11.96 14.66
C ALA A 274 9.39 -13.30 14.84
N LYS A 275 10.72 -13.30 14.92
CA LYS A 275 11.60 -14.46 15.16
C LYS A 275 12.41 -14.32 16.44
N LYS A 276 12.50 -13.12 17.02
CA LYS A 276 13.19 -12.84 18.29
C LYS A 276 12.17 -12.54 19.38
N SER A 277 12.44 -13.05 20.58
CA SER A 277 11.54 -12.90 21.73
C SER A 277 11.58 -11.47 22.24
N ASP A 278 10.63 -10.69 21.74
CA ASP A 278 10.39 -9.33 22.19
C ASP A 278 9.13 -9.33 23.08
N ALA A 279 8.95 -8.29 23.88
CA ALA A 279 7.77 -8.12 24.75
C ALA A 279 6.40 -7.85 24.07
N PRO A 280 6.25 -7.52 22.76
CA PRO A 280 4.97 -7.01 22.27
C PRO A 280 3.88 -8.08 22.17
N PHE A 281 4.18 -9.37 22.33
CA PHE A 281 3.18 -10.43 22.27
C PHE A 281 2.66 -10.86 23.64
N ARG A 282 3.13 -10.26 24.73
CA ARG A 282 2.60 -10.55 26.07
C ARG A 282 1.60 -9.49 26.47
N ASP A 283 0.41 -9.90 26.89
CA ASP A 283 -0.54 -8.97 27.48
C ASP A 283 0.01 -8.46 28.82
N ALA A 284 0.00 -7.14 29.01
CA ALA A 284 0.53 -6.53 30.23
C ALA A 284 -0.30 -6.88 31.48
N SER A 285 -1.59 -7.21 31.30
CA SER A 285 -2.51 -7.45 32.41
C SER A 285 -2.41 -8.87 32.98
N ASP A 286 -2.28 -9.88 32.13
CA ASP A 286 -2.31 -11.29 32.52
C ASP A 286 -1.09 -12.12 32.05
N GLY A 287 -0.16 -11.52 31.30
CA GLY A 287 1.03 -12.17 30.77
C GLY A 287 0.77 -13.16 29.62
N SER A 288 -0.48 -13.27 29.16
CA SER A 288 -0.87 -14.22 28.12
C SER A 288 -0.24 -13.87 26.77
N ILE A 289 0.04 -14.91 25.99
CA ILE A 289 0.75 -14.79 24.71
C ILE A 289 -0.25 -14.59 23.58
N LYS A 290 -0.01 -13.57 22.76
CA LYS A 290 -0.78 -13.22 21.57
C LYS A 290 -0.12 -13.83 20.33
N ALA A 291 -0.94 -14.40 19.45
CA ALA A 291 -0.52 -14.97 18.16
C ALA A 291 -0.22 -13.89 17.12
N ALA A 292 -0.96 -12.78 17.17
CA ALA A 292 -0.73 -11.63 16.32
C ALA A 292 -1.26 -10.36 16.99
N ARG A 293 -0.92 -9.21 16.39
CA ARG A 293 -1.45 -7.90 16.77
C ARG A 293 -1.64 -7.03 15.54
N ALA A 294 -2.72 -6.28 15.54
CA ALA A 294 -2.98 -5.20 14.61
C ALA A 294 -3.39 -3.96 15.38
N GLU A 295 -2.96 -2.82 14.87
CA GLU A 295 -3.50 -1.57 15.34
C GLU A 295 -4.87 -1.32 14.70
N VAL A 296 -5.81 -0.75 15.46
CA VAL A 296 -7.14 -0.42 14.94
C VAL A 296 -6.98 0.68 13.91
N GLU A 297 -7.57 0.50 12.71
CA GLU A 297 -7.32 1.36 11.54
C GLU A 297 -5.84 1.41 11.12
N GLY A 298 -5.04 0.47 11.62
CA GLY A 298 -3.63 0.31 11.34
C GLY A 298 -3.38 -0.41 10.02
N ARG A 299 -2.22 -0.12 9.44
CA ARG A 299 -1.70 -0.81 8.25
C ARG A 299 -0.48 -1.66 8.57
N THR A 300 -0.32 -2.04 9.83
CA THR A 300 0.79 -2.88 10.29
C THR A 300 0.24 -4.06 11.08
N LEU A 301 0.72 -5.26 10.75
CA LEU A 301 0.38 -6.50 11.43
C LEU A 301 1.65 -7.11 12.01
N LEU A 302 1.64 -7.49 13.28
CA LEU A 302 2.69 -8.31 13.89
C LEU A 302 2.20 -9.75 13.94
N VAL A 303 3.01 -10.68 13.44
CA VAL A 303 2.76 -12.11 13.55
C VAL A 303 3.82 -12.70 14.47
N ASN A 304 3.38 -13.39 15.53
CA ASN A 304 4.27 -13.99 16.51
C ASN A 304 4.83 -15.32 15.97
N GLY A 305 6.00 -15.29 15.34
CA GLY A 305 6.73 -16.49 14.95
C GLY A 305 7.65 -17.05 16.05
N VAL A 306 7.70 -16.43 17.23
CA VAL A 306 8.54 -16.84 18.35
C VAL A 306 7.86 -17.94 19.15
N ASP A 307 6.66 -17.64 19.66
CA ASP A 307 5.89 -18.58 20.47
C ASP A 307 5.10 -19.56 19.59
N TYR A 308 4.90 -19.23 18.31
CA TYR A 308 4.23 -20.05 17.31
C TYR A 308 5.15 -20.26 16.09
N PRO A 309 6.15 -21.16 16.18
CA PRO A 309 7.21 -21.28 15.17
C PRO A 309 6.75 -21.91 13.85
N CYS A 310 5.59 -22.58 13.82
CA CYS A 310 5.04 -23.14 12.61
C CYS A 310 3.63 -22.63 12.32
N TRP A 311 3.48 -21.95 11.18
CA TRP A 311 2.22 -21.46 10.65
C TRP A 311 1.83 -22.17 9.36
N LYS A 312 0.54 -22.39 9.16
CA LYS A 312 -0.06 -22.85 7.89
C LYS A 312 -1.25 -21.99 7.52
N ALA A 313 -1.60 -22.00 6.23
CA ALA A 313 -2.78 -21.33 5.71
C ALA A 313 -3.79 -22.37 5.22
N GLU A 314 -4.75 -22.75 6.07
CA GLU A 314 -5.74 -23.78 5.74
C GLU A 314 -7.19 -23.24 5.88
N PRO A 315 -8.02 -23.25 4.83
CA PRO A 315 -9.36 -22.65 4.89
C PRO A 315 -10.40 -23.45 5.69
N LYS A 316 -10.14 -24.72 6.04
CA LYS A 316 -11.14 -25.60 6.67
C LYS A 316 -10.60 -26.47 7.81
N LYS A 317 -9.36 -26.26 8.27
CA LYS A 317 -8.68 -27.18 9.19
C LYS A 317 -8.05 -26.48 10.40
N VAL A 318 -8.31 -27.14 11.54
CA VAL A 318 -7.78 -27.09 12.91
C VAL A 318 -6.81 -25.95 13.24
N ILE A 319 -7.27 -25.06 14.13
CA ILE A 319 -6.41 -24.38 15.09
C ILE A 319 -5.93 -25.48 16.02
N ALA A 320 -4.64 -25.78 16.01
CA ALA A 320 -4.09 -26.80 16.90
C ALA A 320 -4.28 -26.37 18.38
N LEU A 321 -4.38 -27.39 19.24
CA LEU A 321 -4.58 -27.32 20.70
C LEU A 321 -3.63 -26.32 21.38
N PRO A 322 -3.90 -25.91 22.63
CA PRO A 322 -3.14 -24.84 23.27
C PRO A 322 -1.62 -25.15 23.29
N PRO A 323 -0.77 -24.10 23.21
CA PRO A 323 0.68 -24.24 22.95
C PRO A 323 1.43 -25.19 23.88
N ASP A 324 0.90 -25.42 25.09
CA ASP A 324 1.42 -26.29 26.13
C ASP A 324 1.21 -27.79 25.88
N THR A 325 0.32 -28.14 24.96
CA THR A 325 -0.03 -29.54 24.61
C THR A 325 0.51 -29.99 23.26
N MET A 326 1.07 -29.08 22.46
CA MET A 326 1.52 -29.38 21.11
C MET A 326 2.90 -30.01 21.08
N SER A 327 3.03 -31.01 20.20
CA SER A 327 4.35 -31.49 19.77
C SER A 327 5.03 -30.40 18.93
N LYS A 328 6.38 -30.34 18.97
CA LYS A 328 7.18 -29.39 18.15
C LYS A 328 6.94 -29.48 16.64
N SER A 329 6.21 -30.49 16.16
CA SER A 329 5.88 -30.73 14.75
C SER A 329 4.50 -30.21 14.31
N GLU A 330 3.66 -29.75 15.23
CA GLU A 330 2.32 -29.26 14.88
C GLU A 330 2.34 -27.77 14.54
N CYS A 331 1.52 -27.37 13.57
CA CYS A 331 1.49 -26.02 13.04
C CYS A 331 0.12 -25.39 13.29
N PHE A 332 0.11 -24.09 13.56
CA PHE A 332 -1.10 -23.33 13.79
C PHE A 332 -1.66 -22.79 12.48
N ASN A 333 -2.98 -22.71 12.39
CA ASN A 333 -3.63 -22.10 11.25
C ASN A 333 -3.64 -20.57 11.41
N LEU A 334 -2.95 -19.86 10.53
CA LEU A 334 -2.83 -18.40 10.55
C LEU A 334 -4.10 -17.71 10.00
N VAL A 335 -4.99 -18.42 9.29
CA VAL A 335 -6.17 -17.80 8.65
C VAL A 335 -7.11 -17.13 9.66
N PRO A 336 -7.55 -17.78 10.76
CA PRO A 336 -8.47 -17.14 11.71
C PRO A 336 -7.81 -15.96 12.44
N VAL A 337 -6.52 -16.10 12.79
CA VAL A 337 -5.71 -15.03 13.38
C VAL A 337 -5.67 -13.82 12.46
N MET A 338 -5.32 -14.03 11.18
CA MET A 338 -5.30 -12.98 10.18
C MET A 338 -6.69 -12.36 9.96
N THR A 339 -7.75 -13.17 10.03
CA THR A 339 -9.13 -12.68 9.89
C THR A 339 -9.51 -11.74 11.03
N HIS A 340 -9.19 -12.11 12.27
CA HIS A 340 -9.37 -11.26 13.45
C HIS A 340 -8.59 -9.94 13.33
N GLU A 341 -7.28 -10.04 13.07
CA GLU A 341 -6.40 -8.87 13.03
C GLU A 341 -6.75 -7.92 11.88
N LEU A 342 -7.20 -8.44 10.73
CA LEU A 342 -7.73 -7.58 9.66
C LEU A 342 -9.04 -6.89 10.05
N GLY A 343 -9.87 -7.52 10.88
CA GLY A 343 -11.04 -6.86 11.47
C GLY A 343 -10.65 -5.59 12.22
N HIS A 344 -9.63 -5.68 13.10
CA HIS A 344 -9.06 -4.52 13.77
C HIS A 344 -8.46 -3.52 12.80
N ALA A 345 -7.64 -3.96 11.85
CA ALA A 345 -7.04 -3.10 10.84
C ALA A 345 -8.07 -2.32 10.02
N PHE A 346 -9.27 -2.88 9.80
CA PHE A 346 -10.37 -2.20 9.11
C PHE A 346 -11.17 -1.25 10.00
N GLY A 347 -10.94 -1.26 11.31
CA GLY A 347 -11.55 -0.34 12.28
C GLY A 347 -12.56 -0.99 13.22
N LEU A 348 -12.65 -2.33 13.29
CA LEU A 348 -13.43 -2.98 14.35
C LEU A 348 -12.73 -2.78 15.68
N GLU A 349 -13.33 -1.98 16.55
CA GLU A 349 -12.89 -1.80 17.92
C GLU A 349 -13.48 -2.88 18.84
N GLY A 350 -12.75 -3.28 19.88
CA GLY A 350 -13.25 -4.23 20.86
C GLY A 350 -12.90 -5.67 20.53
N HIS A 351 -12.63 -6.45 21.58
CA HIS A 351 -12.88 -7.89 21.50
C HIS A 351 -14.34 -8.15 21.89
N LYS A 352 -14.98 -9.15 21.29
CA LYS A 352 -16.38 -9.50 21.53
C LYS A 352 -16.54 -10.76 22.39
N ASP A 353 -15.79 -10.83 23.49
CA ASP A 353 -15.72 -12.01 24.34
C ASP A 353 -17.08 -12.40 24.99
N ASP A 354 -17.94 -13.09 24.23
CA ASP A 354 -19.21 -13.65 24.69
C ASP A 354 -19.13 -15.19 24.68
N PRO A 355 -19.25 -15.86 25.84
CA PRO A 355 -19.30 -17.31 25.92
C PRO A 355 -20.43 -17.95 25.09
N ASN A 356 -21.55 -17.26 24.91
CA ASN A 356 -22.75 -17.77 24.26
C ASN A 356 -22.89 -17.38 22.79
N ALA A 357 -22.06 -16.44 22.32
CA ALA A 357 -22.03 -15.97 20.94
C ALA A 357 -20.58 -15.84 20.45
N PRO A 358 -19.87 -16.96 20.21
CA PRO A 358 -18.50 -16.94 19.71
C PRO A 358 -18.36 -16.07 18.46
N SER A 359 -17.33 -15.24 18.42
CA SER A 359 -17.02 -14.34 17.31
C SER A 359 -15.57 -14.53 16.85
N VAL A 360 -15.31 -14.25 15.56
CA VAL A 360 -13.92 -14.17 15.09
C VAL A 360 -13.17 -13.01 15.75
N MET A 361 -13.89 -12.01 16.28
CA MET A 361 -13.36 -10.87 17.02
C MET A 361 -13.22 -11.13 18.53
N ASP A 362 -13.36 -12.37 19.00
CA ASP A 362 -13.02 -12.73 20.38
C ASP A 362 -11.51 -12.54 20.64
N SER A 363 -11.13 -12.20 21.88
CA SER A 363 -9.72 -12.09 22.31
C SER A 363 -8.94 -13.41 22.23
N VAL A 364 -9.68 -14.49 22.00
CA VAL A 364 -9.23 -15.87 21.90
C VAL A 364 -9.95 -16.47 20.69
N ILE A 365 -9.20 -16.87 19.66
CA ILE A 365 -9.83 -17.57 18.53
C ILE A 365 -10.40 -18.90 19.02
N ARG A 366 -11.69 -19.10 18.82
CA ARG A 366 -12.41 -20.32 19.15
C ARG A 366 -12.67 -21.16 17.90
N MET A 367 -12.61 -22.48 18.04
CA MET A 367 -12.84 -23.42 16.94
C MET A 367 -14.26 -23.35 16.37
N GLU A 368 -15.23 -22.88 17.16
CA GLU A 368 -16.64 -22.76 16.80
C GLU A 368 -16.93 -21.53 15.92
N ALA A 369 -16.05 -20.52 15.93
CA ALA A 369 -16.21 -19.29 15.14
C ALA A 369 -14.88 -18.82 14.50
N PRO A 370 -14.27 -19.63 13.60
CA PRO A 370 -13.01 -19.26 12.97
C PRO A 370 -13.20 -18.20 11.85
N TYR A 371 -14.44 -17.94 11.43
CA TYR A 371 -14.80 -17.00 10.37
C TYR A 371 -15.79 -15.93 10.89
N PRO A 372 -15.92 -14.78 10.20
CA PRO A 372 -16.80 -13.70 10.63
C PRO A 372 -18.27 -14.15 10.74
N THR A 373 -18.90 -13.85 11.87
CA THR A 373 -20.33 -14.06 12.07
C THR A 373 -21.15 -12.96 11.36
N ALA A 374 -22.48 -13.14 11.30
CA ALA A 374 -23.37 -12.08 10.82
C ALA A 374 -23.22 -10.78 11.62
N ALA A 375 -23.04 -10.88 12.95
CA ALA A 375 -22.85 -9.73 13.82
C ALA A 375 -21.50 -9.02 13.57
N ASP A 376 -20.46 -9.78 13.19
CA ASP A 376 -19.16 -9.22 12.80
C ASP A 376 -19.24 -8.48 11.48
N ALA A 377 -19.92 -9.06 10.49
CA ALA A 377 -20.18 -8.43 9.20
C ALA A 377 -20.98 -7.12 9.36
N ASP A 378 -22.04 -7.12 10.16
CA ASP A 378 -22.85 -5.90 10.42
C ASP A 378 -22.01 -4.79 11.09
N SER A 379 -21.15 -5.18 12.03
CA SER A 379 -20.21 -4.25 12.68
C SER A 379 -19.22 -3.68 11.66
N LEU A 380 -18.66 -4.54 10.78
CA LEU A 380 -17.68 -4.13 9.80
C LEU A 380 -18.30 -3.20 8.76
N VAL A 381 -19.48 -3.50 8.24
CA VAL A 381 -20.22 -2.62 7.32
C VAL A 381 -20.41 -1.23 7.93
N THR A 382 -20.81 -1.17 9.20
CA THR A 382 -20.96 0.09 9.93
C THR A 382 -19.65 0.88 9.96
N VAL A 383 -18.52 0.21 10.17
CA VAL A 383 -17.19 0.82 10.13
C VAL A 383 -16.78 1.25 8.71
N LEU A 384 -17.01 0.41 7.69
CA LEU A 384 -16.60 0.68 6.31
C LEU A 384 -17.29 1.91 5.69
N THR A 385 -18.48 2.26 6.19
CA THR A 385 -19.19 3.48 5.77
C THR A 385 -18.62 4.76 6.38
N LYS A 386 -17.78 4.67 7.42
CA LYS A 386 -17.12 5.84 8.03
C LYS A 386 -15.93 6.29 7.16
N PRO A 387 -15.62 7.60 7.12
CA PRO A 387 -14.48 8.15 6.37
C PRO A 387 -13.15 7.90 7.10
N ILE A 388 -12.73 6.64 7.18
CA ILE A 388 -11.49 6.23 7.85
C ILE A 388 -10.32 6.36 6.87
N GLN A 389 -9.30 7.14 7.22
CA GLN A 389 -8.08 7.26 6.42
C GLN A 389 -7.11 6.09 6.67
N GLY A 390 -7.08 5.60 7.91
CA GLY A 390 -6.10 4.64 8.42
C GLY A 390 -4.73 5.26 8.65
N MET A 391 -3.97 4.62 9.52
CA MET A 391 -2.60 5.01 9.82
C MET A 391 -1.62 4.58 8.74
N LEU A 392 -0.46 5.25 8.68
CA LEU A 392 0.60 4.88 7.74
C LEU A 392 1.17 3.50 8.10
N PRO A 393 1.50 2.66 7.11
CA PRO A 393 2.15 1.38 7.36
C PRO A 393 3.47 1.52 8.12
N GLY A 394 3.79 0.55 8.96
CA GLY A 394 5.02 0.48 9.76
C GLY A 394 4.91 1.06 11.18
N ARG A 395 3.79 1.69 11.55
CA ARG A 395 3.47 2.12 12.92
C ARG A 395 2.62 1.07 13.64
N ILE A 396 2.93 0.86 14.92
CA ILE A 396 2.13 0.10 15.88
C ILE A 396 2.23 0.83 17.21
N ASP A 397 1.10 1.34 17.71
CA ASP A 397 1.03 1.88 19.06
C ASP A 397 1.21 0.77 20.11
N ALA A 398 1.81 1.12 21.25
CA ALA A 398 2.09 0.18 22.34
C ALA A 398 0.83 -0.56 22.83
N ASP A 399 -0.34 0.07 22.70
CA ASP A 399 -1.65 -0.44 23.10
C ASP A 399 -2.38 -1.24 22.01
N GLY A 400 -1.74 -1.53 20.87
CA GLY A 400 -2.34 -2.30 19.77
C GLY A 400 -3.04 -3.57 20.25
N ARG A 401 -4.29 -3.78 19.83
CA ARG A 401 -5.06 -4.96 20.23
C ARG A 401 -4.51 -6.19 19.51
N GLY A 402 -4.78 -7.38 20.03
CA GLY A 402 -4.32 -8.59 19.37
C GLY A 402 -4.82 -9.84 20.02
N VAL A 403 -4.78 -10.92 19.24
CA VAL A 403 -5.52 -12.14 19.52
C VAL A 403 -4.66 -13.25 20.08
N ARG A 404 -5.29 -14.11 20.88
CA ARG A 404 -4.70 -15.32 21.44
C ARG A 404 -5.24 -16.55 20.74
N LEU A 405 -4.49 -17.64 20.78
CA LEU A 405 -4.96 -18.97 20.41
C LEU A 405 -5.19 -19.77 21.69
N LYS A 406 -6.31 -20.50 21.76
CA LYS A 406 -6.63 -21.37 22.89
C LYS A 406 -7.16 -22.70 22.41
#